data_AF-G8PRL7-F1
#
_entry.id   AF-G8PRL7-F1
#
_cell.length_a   1.000
_cell.length_b   1.000
_cell.length_c   1.000
_cell.angle_alpha   90.00
_cell.angle_beta   90.00
_cell.angle_gamma   90.00
#
_symmetry.space_group_name_H-M   'P 1'
#
loop_
_entity.id
_entity.type
_entity.pdbx_description
1 polymer ?
#
loop_
_entity_poly.entity_id
_entity_poly.type
_entity_poly.pdbx_seq_one_letter_code
_entity_poly.pdbx_strand_id
1 'polypeptide(L)' 'MYIGDDIEVRVSVAELIDKGCRARLDCKCLVDGKVVLEGEAMVKVPARADMDIPL' A
#
# COMPACT_ATOMS: atom_id res chain seq x y z
N MET A 1 -15.42 10.88 -3.57
CA MET A 1 -15.77 9.52 -3.18
C MET A 1 -17.15 9.55 -2.58
N TYR A 2 -18.09 8.95 -3.30
CA TYR A 2 -19.45 8.68 -2.89
C TYR A 2 -19.69 7.17 -2.92
N ILE A 3 -20.80 6.74 -2.32
CA ILE A 3 -21.21 5.33 -2.39
C ILE A 3 -21.52 5.01 -3.86
N GLY A 4 -20.86 3.98 -4.38
CA GLY A 4 -21.01 3.54 -5.77
C GLY A 4 -19.92 4.04 -6.73
N ASP A 5 -18.99 4.90 -6.29
CA ASP A 5 -17.82 5.26 -7.09
C ASP A 5 -16.88 4.06 -7.25
N ASP A 6 -16.43 3.80 -8.49
CA ASP A 6 -15.25 2.97 -8.72
C ASP A 6 -13.99 3.78 -8.42
N ILE A 7 -13.06 3.18 -7.67
CA ILE A 7 -11.82 3.84 -7.25
C ILE A 7 -10.59 3.05 -7.71
N GLU A 8 -9.53 3.78 -8.06
CA GLU A 8 -8.19 3.23 -8.24
C GLU A 8 -7.37 3.48 -6.97
N VAL A 9 -6.79 2.43 -6.39
CA VAL A 9 -5.88 2.57 -5.25
C VAL A 9 -4.45 2.33 -5.71
N ARG A 10 -3.59 3.34 -5.53
CA ARG A 10 -2.14 3.23 -5.73
C ARG A 10 -1.47 3.10 -4.39
N VAL A 11 -0.73 2.00 -4.21
CA VAL A 11 0.06 1.75 -3.00
C VAL A 11 1.53 1.69 -3.40
N SER A 12 2.35 2.50 -2.75
CA SER A 12 3.80 2.51 -2.95
C SER A 12 4.51 2.19 -1.64
N VAL A 13 5.60 1.43 -1.70
CA VAL A 13 6.46 1.21 -0.54
C VAL A 13 7.25 2.50 -0.30
N ALA A 14 6.90 3.21 0.78
CA ALA A 14 7.58 4.44 1.17
C ALA A 14 8.86 4.13 1.98
N GLU A 15 8.85 3.06 2.77
CA GLU A 15 9.99 2.65 3.60
C GLU A 15 9.94 1.16 3.94
N LEU A 16 11.10 0.50 3.97
CA LEU A 16 11.27 -0.85 4.52
C LEU A 16 12.02 -0.77 5.85
N ILE A 17 11.49 -1.44 6.87
CA ILE A 17 12.01 -1.44 8.24
C ILE A 17 12.31 -2.89 8.62
N ASP A 18 13.59 -3.25 8.61
CA ASP A 18 14.04 -4.62 8.87
C ASP A 18 13.60 -5.13 10.25
N LYS A 19 13.61 -4.24 11.25
CA LYS A 19 13.19 -4.57 12.62
C LYS A 19 11.71 -4.95 12.63
N GLY A 20 11.44 -6.25 12.76
CA GLY A 20 10.10 -6.80 12.81
C GLY A 20 9.43 -6.93 11.44
N CYS A 21 10.22 -6.89 10.35
CA CYS A 21 9.79 -7.05 8.96
C CYS A 21 8.58 -6.17 8.62
N ARG A 22 8.77 -4.85 8.69
CA ARG A 22 7.69 -3.87 8.46
C ARG A 22 7.94 -3.06 7.19
N ALA A 23 6.85 -2.59 6.59
CA ALA A 23 6.90 -1.60 5.53
C ALA A 23 5.93 -0.46 5.86
N ARG A 24 6.37 0.77 5.61
CA ARG A 24 5.48 1.93 5.54
C ARG A 24 5.04 2.09 4.10
N LEU A 25 3.73 2.15 3.89
CA LEU A 25 3.12 2.29 2.59
C LEU A 25 2.50 3.68 2.47
N ASP A 26 2.73 4.33 1.33
CA ASP A 26 1.96 5.49 0.87
C ASP A 26 0.79 4.98 0.04
N CYS A 27 -0.43 5.37 0.42
CA CYS A 27 -1.67 4.92 -0.19
C CYS A 27 -2.45 6.11 -0.74
N LYS A 28 -2.78 6.08 -2.02
CA LYS A 28 -3.61 7.09 -2.68
C LYS A 28 -4.81 6.43 -3.32
N CYS A 29 -6.00 6.97 -3.05
CA CYS A 29 -7.23 6.58 -3.75
C CYS A 29 -7.61 7.68 -4.73
N LEU A 30 -7.90 7.27 -5.96
CA LEU A 30 -8.27 8.16 -7.06
C LEU A 30 -9.69 7.83 -7.56
N VAL A 31 -10.45 8.85 -7.89
CA VAL A 31 -11.70 8.77 -8.67
C VAL A 31 -11.47 9.60 -9.92
N ASP A 32 -11.65 9.00 -11.10
CA ASP A 32 -11.40 9.67 -12.39
C ASP A 32 -10.04 10.37 -12.46
N GLY A 33 -8.99 9.72 -11.91
CA GLY A 33 -7.63 10.24 -11.89
C GLY A 33 -7.37 11.37 -10.88
N LYS A 34 -8.36 11.80 -10.10
CA LYS A 34 -8.20 12.78 -9.03
C LYS A 34 -8.01 12.09 -7.68
N VAL A 35 -6.97 12.46 -6.95
CA VAL A 35 -6.76 11.98 -5.57
C VAL A 35 -7.87 12.52 -4.67
N VAL A 36 -8.59 11.60 -4.02
CA VAL A 36 -9.70 11.90 -3.10
C VAL A 36 -9.40 11.48 -1.66
N LEU A 37 -8.44 10.59 -1.47
CA LEU A 37 -7.96 10.15 -0.16
C LEU A 37 -6.47 9.84 -0.25
N GLU A 38 -5.73 10.28 0.76
CA GLU A 38 -4.35 9.89 1.02
C GLU A 38 -4.27 9.27 2.41
N GLY A 39 -3.39 8.28 2.57
CA GLY A 39 -3.17 7.64 3.84
C GLY A 39 -1.84 6.91 3.88
N GLU A 40 -1.42 6.59 5.09
CA GLU A 40 -0.23 5.77 5.31
C GLU A 40 -0.63 4.51 6.07
N ALA A 41 0.09 3.41 5.79
CA ALA A 41 -0.10 2.15 6.50
C ALA A 41 1.25 1.56 6.92
N MET A 42 1.31 1.07 8.16
CA MET A 42 2.42 0.27 8.68
C MET A 42 2.02 -1.20 8.69
N VAL A 43 2.62 -2.00 7.80
CA VAL A 43 2.26 -3.41 7.61
C VAL A 43 3.42 -4.34 7.91
N LYS A 44 3.13 -5.60 8.23
CA LYS A 44 4.15 -6.67 8.23
C LYS A 44 4.32 -7.18 6.81
N VAL A 45 5.56 -7.37 6.38
CA VAL A 45 5.91 -7.91 5.08
C VAL A 45 6.77 -9.16 5.26
N PRO A 46 6.74 -10.12 4.31
CA PRO A 46 7.64 -11.27 4.34
C PRO A 46 9.10 -10.81 4.24
N ALA A 47 10.01 -11.53 4.91
CA ALA A 47 11.43 -11.35 4.63
C ALA A 47 11.76 -12.03 3.28
N ARG A 48 12.82 -11.58 2.60
CA ARG A 48 13.27 -12.23 1.36
C ARG A 48 13.62 -13.71 1.55
N ALA A 49 14.07 -14.09 2.75
CA ALA A 49 14.36 -15.47 3.10
C ALA A 49 13.10 -16.35 3.22
N ASP A 50 11.91 -15.74 3.32
CA ASP A 50 10.62 -16.43 3.48
C ASP A 50 9.89 -16.65 2.12
N MET A 51 10.52 -16.30 0.99
CA MET A 51 9.87 -16.36 -0.33
C MET A 51 9.77 -17.78 -0.89
N ASP A 52 8.69 -18.47 -0.51
CA ASP A 52 8.05 -19.57 -1.29
C ASP A 52 6.82 -19.05 -2.08
N ILE A 53 6.71 -17.75 -2.31
CA ILE A 53 5.58 -17.11 -2.99
C ILE A 53 6.04 -16.64 -4.38
N PRO A 54 5.53 -17.21 -5.49
CA PRO A 54 5.87 -16.74 -6.83
C PRO A 54 5.25 -15.35 -7.05
N LEU A 55 6.08 -14.40 -7.47
CA LEU A 55 5.65 -13.08 -7.98
C LEU A 55 5.02 -13.22 -9.37
#